data_AF-A0AAF0PUH0-F1
#
_entry.id   AF-A0AAF0PUH0-F1
#
_cell.length_a   1.000
_cell.length_b   1.000
_cell.length_c   1.000
_cell.angle_alpha   90.00
_cell.angle_beta   90.00
_cell.angle_gamma   90.00
#
_symmetry.space_group_name_H-M   'P 1'
#
loop_
_entity.id
_entity.type
_entity.pdbx_description
1 polymer ?
#
loop_
_entity_poly.entity_id
_entity_poly.type
_entity_poly.pdbx_seq_one_letter_code
_entity_poly.pdbx_strand_id
1 'polypeptide(L)'
;MEAQPLLPEDPYERAKARFWAKFVDDKCVPGIFGTFTKVGEEQQKIAKEARENLKILEGELGKKHFFGDTKIGFMDVASAWIICWDQIVEEIVDIKLIDA
;
A
#
# COMPACT_ATOMS: atom_id res chain seq x y z
N MET A 1 26.46 10.56 -12.38
CA MET A 1 25.42 10.23 -11.39
C MET A 1 25.44 8.71 -11.29
N GLU A 2 25.85 8.17 -10.14
CA GLU A 2 25.87 6.71 -9.95
C GLU A 2 24.42 6.19 -10.02
N ALA A 3 24.22 5.07 -10.71
CA ALA A 3 22.91 4.44 -10.81
C ALA A 3 22.47 3.99 -9.40
N GLN A 4 21.29 4.43 -8.97
CA GLN A 4 20.69 3.97 -7.72
C GLN A 4 19.76 2.80 -8.04
N PRO A 5 20.13 1.55 -7.69
CA PRO A 5 19.27 0.41 -7.96
C PRO A 5 18.00 0.49 -7.10
N LEU A 6 16.85 0.28 -7.72
CA LEU A 6 15.56 0.26 -7.00
C LEU A 6 15.44 -0.94 -6.05
N LEU A 7 16.08 -2.06 -6.40
CA LEU A 7 16.11 -3.25 -5.56
C LEU A 7 17.40 -3.29 -4.75
N PRO A 8 17.34 -3.71 -3.46
CA PRO A 8 18.52 -3.99 -2.68
C PRO A 8 19.46 -5.02 -3.33
N GLU A 9 20.76 -4.89 -3.10
CA GLU A 9 21.76 -5.86 -3.54
C GLU A 9 21.68 -7.16 -2.73
N ASP A 10 21.46 -7.03 -1.42
CA ASP A 10 21.26 -8.15 -0.52
C ASP A 10 20.04 -8.99 -0.95
N PRO A 11 20.19 -10.31 -1.14
CA PRO A 11 19.10 -11.17 -1.59
C PRO A 11 17.88 -11.21 -0.66
N TYR A 12 18.09 -11.13 0.65
CA TYR A 12 17.01 -11.17 1.64
C TYR A 12 16.20 -9.88 1.61
N GLU A 13 16.87 -8.73 1.66
CA GLU A 13 16.21 -7.42 1.56
C GLU A 13 15.47 -7.27 0.22
N ARG A 14 16.05 -7.78 -0.87
CA ARG A 14 15.40 -7.82 -2.17
C ARG A 14 14.15 -8.71 -2.19
N ALA A 15 14.19 -9.86 -1.52
CA ALA A 15 13.03 -10.74 -1.38
C ALA A 15 11.94 -10.07 -0.53
N LYS A 16 12.33 -9.37 0.55
CA LYS A 16 11.41 -8.63 1.42
C LYS A 16 10.70 -7.50 0.67
N ALA A 17 11.42 -6.71 -0.14
CA ALA A 17 10.83 -5.67 -0.98
C ALA A 17 9.79 -6.23 -1.97
N ARG A 18 10.09 -7.39 -2.58
CA ARG A 18 9.15 -8.06 -3.49
C ARG A 18 7.94 -8.64 -2.77
N PHE A 19 8.13 -9.19 -1.58
CA PHE A 19 7.04 -9.69 -0.76
C PHE A 19 6.04 -8.59 -0.45
N TRP A 20 6.51 -7.43 0.00
CA TRP A 20 5.62 -6.32 0.34
C TRP A 20 4.93 -5.70 -0.88
N ALA A 21 5.61 -5.61 -2.02
CA ALA A 21 4.96 -5.17 -3.26
C ALA A 21 3.83 -6.14 -3.66
N LYS A 22 4.08 -7.45 -3.54
CA LYS A 22 3.05 -8.46 -3.78
C LYS A 22 1.92 -8.41 -2.75
N PHE A 23 2.22 -8.15 -1.47
CA PHE A 23 1.20 -7.96 -0.44
C PHE A 23 0.27 -6.81 -0.80
N VAL A 24 0.83 -5.70 -1.27
CA VAL A 24 0.05 -4.55 -1.74
C VAL A 24 -0.89 -4.95 -2.88
N ASP A 25 -0.38 -5.60 -3.93
CA ASP A 25 -1.18 -6.05 -5.07
C ASP A 25 -2.26 -7.07 -4.69
N ASP A 26 -1.95 -8.01 -3.80
CA ASP A 26 -2.85 -9.11 -3.45
C ASP A 26 -3.85 -8.75 -2.35
N LYS A 27 -3.55 -7.76 -1.49
CA LYS A 27 -4.32 -7.46 -0.26
C LYS A 27 -4.85 -6.05 -0.17
N CYS A 28 -4.03 -5.05 -0.52
CA CYS A 28 -4.43 -3.64 -0.39
C CYS A 28 -5.28 -3.21 -1.60
N VAL A 29 -4.80 -3.49 -2.81
CA VAL A 29 -5.48 -3.12 -4.06
C VAL A 29 -6.91 -3.70 -4.13
N PRO A 30 -7.16 -5.00 -3.87
CA PRO A 30 -8.53 -5.53 -3.92
C PRO A 30 -9.45 -4.91 -2.87
N GLY A 31 -8.91 -4.52 -1.70
CA GLY A 31 -9.65 -3.82 -0.67
C GLY A 31 -10.14 -2.46 -1.15
N ILE A 32 -9.23 -1.62 -1.66
CA ILE A 32 -9.56 -0.26 -2.10
C ILE A 32 -10.52 -0.29 -3.30
N PHE A 33 -10.24 -1.12 -4.31
CA PHE A 33 -11.13 -1.28 -5.46
C PHE A 33 -12.47 -1.92 -5.08
N GLY A 34 -12.47 -2.84 -4.11
CA GLY A 34 -13.71 -3.43 -3.59
C GLY A 34 -14.57 -2.40 -2.85
N THR A 35 -13.96 -1.52 -2.05
CA THR A 35 -14.66 -0.39 -1.40
C THR A 35 -15.28 0.55 -2.44
N PHE A 36 -14.62 0.77 -3.57
CA PHE A 36 -15.17 1.58 -4.66
C PHE A 36 -16.32 0.89 -5.42
N THR A 37 -16.22 -0.41 -5.67
CA THR A 37 -17.13 -1.13 -6.58
C THR A 37 -18.33 -1.78 -5.89
N LYS A 38 -18.26 -2.04 -4.57
CA LYS A 38 -19.33 -2.67 -3.79
C LYS A 38 -20.19 -1.62 -3.08
N VAL A 39 -21.36 -2.05 -2.61
CA VAL A 39 -22.33 -1.21 -1.90
C VAL A 39 -22.88 -1.90 -0.66
N GLY A 40 -23.43 -1.13 0.28
CA GLY A 40 -24.10 -1.65 1.47
C GLY A 40 -23.16 -2.41 2.41
N GLU A 41 -23.63 -3.53 2.97
CA GLU A 41 -22.88 -4.31 3.96
C GLU A 41 -21.57 -4.88 3.42
N GLU A 42 -21.53 -5.28 2.14
CA GLU A 42 -20.32 -5.83 1.50
C GLU A 42 -19.23 -4.75 1.41
N GLN A 43 -19.60 -3.52 1.08
CA GLN A 43 -18.67 -2.39 1.02
C GLN A 43 -18.04 -2.12 2.39
N GLN A 44 -18.84 -2.09 3.46
CA GLN A 44 -18.37 -1.85 4.82
C GLN A 44 -17.43 -2.97 5.29
N LYS A 45 -17.74 -4.23 4.95
CA LYS A 45 -16.88 -5.36 5.26
C LYS A 45 -15.53 -5.26 4.55
N ILE A 46 -15.54 -4.99 3.24
CA ILE A 46 -14.30 -4.86 2.46
C ILE A 46 -13.48 -3.64 2.93
N ALA A 47 -14.13 -2.51 3.21
CA ALA A 47 -13.45 -1.34 3.75
C ALA A 47 -12.75 -1.63 5.08
N LYS A 48 -13.37 -2.45 5.94
CA LYS A 48 -12.75 -2.90 7.18
C LYS A 48 -11.50 -3.76 6.91
N GLU A 49 -11.60 -4.74 6.01
CA GLU A 49 -10.46 -5.60 5.62
C GLU A 49 -9.34 -4.77 4.97
N ALA A 50 -9.68 -3.77 4.15
CA ALA A 50 -8.73 -2.85 3.54
C ALA A 50 -7.95 -2.06 4.60
N ARG A 51 -8.64 -1.48 5.60
CA ARG A 51 -7.99 -0.78 6.73
C ARG A 51 -7.04 -1.68 7.51
N GLU A 52 -7.41 -2.94 7.75
CA GLU A 52 -6.55 -3.89 8.45
C GLU A 52 -5.26 -4.18 7.65
N ASN A 53 -5.37 -4.35 6.33
CA ASN A 53 -4.20 -4.55 5.46
C ASN A 53 -3.32 -3.30 5.37
N LEU A 54 -3.92 -2.11 5.27
CA LEU A 54 -3.20 -0.84 5.26
C LEU A 54 -2.45 -0.61 6.58
N LYS A 55 -3.02 -0.97 7.73
CA LYS A 55 -2.33 -0.92 9.04
C LYS A 55 -1.13 -1.85 9.13
N ILE A 56 -1.19 -3.03 8.51
CA ILE A 56 -0.03 -3.93 8.41
C ILE A 56 1.08 -3.25 7.59
N LEU A 57 0.71 -2.59 6.50
CA LEU A 57 1.65 -1.89 5.62
C LEU A 57 2.28 -0.67 6.32
N GLU A 58 1.50 0.12 7.06
CA GLU A 58 1.99 1.19 7.93
C GLU A 58 2.98 0.67 8.97
N GLY A 59 2.74 -0.53 9.52
CA GLY A 59 3.65 -1.19 10.44
C GLY A 59 5.03 -1.52 9.82
N GLU A 60 5.07 -1.93 8.55
CA GLU A 60 6.34 -2.16 7.84
C GLU A 60 7.08 -0.86 7.52
N LEU A 61 6.35 0.22 7.17
CA LEU A 61 6.94 1.54 6.97
C LEU A 61 7.52 2.07 8.29
N GLY A 62 6.79 1.89 9.39
CA GLY A 62 7.20 2.32 10.72
C GLY A 62 7.43 3.83 10.77
N LYS A 63 8.64 4.25 11.14
CA LYS A 63 9.05 5.67 11.19
C LYS A 63 9.87 6.11 9.97
N LYS A 64 10.01 5.25 8.97
CA LYS A 64 10.82 5.55 7.79
C LYS A 64 10.07 6.52 6.89
N HIS A 65 10.80 7.33 6.14
CA HIS A 65 10.19 8.17 5.09
C HIS A 65 9.84 7.36 3.84
N PHE A 66 10.61 6.33 3.54
CA PHE A 66 10.41 5.39 2.44
C PHE A 66 10.54 3.96 2.96
N PHE A 67 9.97 2.99 2.25
CA PHE A 67 10.22 1.57 2.53
C PHE A 67 11.71 1.21 2.35
N GLY A 68 12.40 1.91 1.43
CA GLY A 68 13.86 1.92 1.30
C GLY A 68 14.62 2.79 2.32
N ASP A 69 13.96 3.22 3.40
CA ASP A 69 14.47 4.06 4.48
C ASP A 69 14.88 5.48 4.05
N THR A 70 16.13 5.66 3.62
CA THR A 70 16.68 6.97 3.24
C THR A 70 16.49 7.31 1.76
N LYS A 71 16.12 6.33 0.94
CA LYS A 71 15.96 6.47 -0.52
C LYS A 71 14.69 5.76 -0.98
N ILE A 72 14.11 6.26 -2.07
CA ILE A 72 13.03 5.59 -2.78
C ILE A 72 13.53 4.24 -3.30
N GLY A 73 12.86 3.16 -2.91
CA GLY A 73 13.12 1.80 -3.39
C GLY A 73 11.99 1.26 -4.26
N PHE A 74 12.15 0.01 -4.69
CA PHE A 74 11.18 -0.72 -5.50
C PHE A 74 9.78 -0.72 -4.88
N MET A 75 9.69 -0.96 -3.57
CA MET A 75 8.40 -1.01 -2.85
C MET A 75 7.67 0.33 -2.87
N ASP A 76 8.40 1.44 -2.71
CA ASP A 76 7.85 2.78 -2.77
C ASP A 76 7.23 3.04 -4.15
N VAL A 77 7.94 2.70 -5.22
CA VAL A 77 7.44 2.87 -6.60
C VAL A 77 6.24 1.96 -6.88
N ALA A 78 6.27 0.72 -6.39
CA ALA A 78 5.19 -0.25 -6.59
C ALA A 78 3.88 0.16 -5.89
N SER A 79 3.96 0.89 -4.77
CA SER A 79 2.80 1.25 -3.95
C SER A 79 2.38 2.72 -4.02
N ALA A 80 3.23 3.63 -4.53
CA ALA A 80 2.97 5.08 -4.50
C ALA A 80 1.64 5.51 -5.14
N TRP A 81 1.23 4.85 -6.22
CA TRP A 81 -0.01 5.20 -6.95
C TRP A 81 -1.28 4.92 -6.13
N ILE A 82 -1.21 4.05 -5.14
CA ILE A 82 -2.35 3.64 -4.33
C ILE A 82 -2.84 4.78 -3.45
N ILE A 83 -1.95 5.62 -2.93
CA ILE A 83 -2.32 6.77 -2.10
C ILE A 83 -3.25 7.72 -2.87
N CYS A 84 -2.94 7.97 -4.15
CA CYS A 84 -3.81 8.78 -5.00
C CYS A 84 -5.17 8.13 -5.24
N TRP A 85 -5.18 6.80 -5.44
CA TRP A 85 -6.44 6.07 -5.68
C TRP A 85 -7.31 6.01 -4.42
N ASP A 86 -6.69 5.82 -3.27
CA ASP A 86 -7.37 5.78 -1.98
C ASP A 86 -8.14 7.07 -1.70
N GLN A 87 -7.48 8.24 -1.84
CA GLN A 87 -8.11 9.55 -1.68
C GLN A 87 -9.34 9.74 -2.59
N ILE A 88 -9.24 9.30 -3.85
CA ILE A 88 -10.36 9.38 -4.81
C ILE A 88 -11.52 8.49 -4.34
N VAL A 89 -11.23 7.28 -3.88
CA VAL A 89 -12.26 6.34 -3.40
C VAL A 89 -12.93 6.88 -2.15
N GLU A 90 -12.16 7.38 -1.17
CA GLU A 90 -12.69 7.99 0.06
C GLU A 90 -13.68 9.12 -0.26
N GLU A 91 -13.34 10.00 -1.20
CA GLU A 91 -14.20 11.12 -1.61
C GLU A 91 -15.49 10.65 -2.29
N ILE A 92 -15.42 9.63 -3.16
CA ILE A 92 -16.59 9.14 -3.90
C ILE A 92 -17.56 8.37 -3.00
N VAL A 93 -17.04 7.53 -2.09
CA VAL A 93 -17.88 6.64 -1.29
C VAL A 93 -18.15 7.13 0.13
N ASP A 94 -17.54 8.25 0.55
CA ASP A 94 -17.62 8.81 1.91
C ASP A 94 -17.25 7.80 3.00
N ILE A 95 -16.22 6.98 2.72
CA ILE A 95 -15.66 5.99 3.65
C ILE A 95 -14.16 6.21 3.74
N LYS A 96 -13.66 6.52 4.94
CA LYS A 96 -12.22 6.64 5.18
C LYS A 96 -11.53 5.28 5.24
N LEU A 97 -10.43 5.10 4.55
CA LEU A 97 -9.59 3.91 4.54
C LEU A 97 -8.25 4.16 5.24
N ILE A 98 -7.76 5.39 5.26
CA ILE A 98 -6.57 5.81 6.00
C ILE A 98 -6.97 6.83 7.08
N ASP A 99 -6.46 6.64 8.29
CA ASP A 99 -6.63 7.61 9.37
C ASP A 99 -5.72 8.83 9.10
N ALA A 100 -6.25 10.05 9.24
CA ALA A 100 -5.50 11.30 9.01
C ALA A 100 -4.60 11.68 10.21
#